data_AF-A0A2N1J3I2-F1
#
_entry.id   AF-A0A2N1J3I2-F1
#
_cell.length_a   1.000
_cell.length_b   1.000
_cell.length_c   1.000
_cell.angle_alpha   90.00
_cell.angle_beta   90.00
_cell.angle_gamma   90.00
#
_symmetry.space_group_name_H-M   'P 1'
#
loop_
_entity.id
_entity.type
_entity.pdbx_description
1 polymer ?
#
loop_
_entity_poly.entity_id
_entity_poly.type
_entity_poly.pdbx_seq_one_letter_code
_entity_poly.pdbx_strand_id
1 'polypeptide(L)'
;MPRVKSKEKSSLLDIYPYSKDAFQYLYDKLTDENFKRRYIIKDKPINAVTGIIWDITQGEPEITEIISTMDKMVGIRSEKTRSRLEKIVDTWLKKAYNLKLQKGYVIHRSFLLKFVKTIYENYDENIKRAAIYHFDKYNDKNKKKIKRAYKNIRLNDLQERYPEFNILDAYAYALITEKFKIKEDDLIEFENIIALLNSPNK
;
A
#
# COMPACT_ATOMS: atom_id res chain seq x y z
N MET A 1 -1.88 28.65 -11.70
CA MET A 1 -2.75 27.48 -11.93
C MET A 1 -2.65 26.54 -10.73
N PRO A 2 -3.74 26.25 -10.00
CA PRO A 2 -3.68 25.27 -8.94
C PRO A 2 -3.52 23.87 -9.56
N ARG A 3 -2.42 23.18 -9.23
CA ARG A 3 -2.24 21.75 -9.54
C ARG A 3 -3.35 20.99 -8.84
N VAL A 4 -4.37 20.57 -9.60
CA VAL A 4 -5.33 19.56 -9.16
C VAL A 4 -4.50 18.35 -8.75
N LYS A 5 -4.50 18.03 -7.45
CA LYS A 5 -3.92 16.79 -6.94
C LYS A 5 -4.61 15.66 -7.69
N SER A 6 -3.90 15.01 -8.59
CA SER A 6 -4.35 13.78 -9.24
C SER A 6 -4.73 12.81 -8.11
N LYS A 7 -6.04 12.54 -7.97
CA LYS A 7 -6.51 11.38 -7.24
C LYS A 7 -5.72 10.19 -7.79
N GLU A 8 -5.01 9.47 -6.95
CA GLU A 8 -4.37 8.20 -7.31
C GLU A 8 -5.48 7.25 -7.76
N LYS A 9 -5.75 7.25 -9.06
CA LYS A 9 -6.67 6.33 -9.74
C LYS A 9 -6.17 4.91 -9.53
N SER A 10 -7.03 3.97 -9.10
CA SER A 10 -6.78 2.54 -9.24
C SER A 10 -6.46 2.30 -10.70
N SER A 11 -5.21 1.97 -10.97
CA SER A 11 -4.82 1.62 -12.32
C SER A 11 -5.38 0.24 -12.60
N LEU A 12 -6.17 0.11 -13.67
CA LEU A 12 -6.58 -1.18 -14.23
C LEU A 12 -5.39 -2.08 -14.57
N LEU A 13 -4.15 -1.55 -14.53
CA LEU A 13 -2.92 -2.32 -14.70
C LEU A 13 -2.71 -3.38 -13.59
N ASP A 14 -3.43 -3.30 -12.46
CA ASP A 14 -3.52 -4.39 -11.50
C ASP A 14 -4.66 -5.35 -11.88
N ILE A 15 -4.46 -6.10 -12.97
CA ILE A 15 -5.43 -7.05 -13.57
C ILE A 15 -5.57 -8.34 -12.71
N TYR A 16 -4.61 -8.60 -11.84
CA TYR A 16 -4.50 -9.81 -11.01
C TYR A 16 -5.68 -10.17 -10.08
N PRO A 17 -6.50 -9.23 -9.56
CA PRO A 17 -7.57 -9.59 -8.65
C PRO A 17 -8.87 -10.01 -9.36
N TYR A 18 -9.03 -9.75 -10.66
CA TYR A 18 -10.31 -9.98 -11.34
C TYR A 18 -10.58 -11.47 -11.63
N SER A 19 -11.80 -11.92 -11.35
CA SER A 19 -12.26 -13.28 -11.67
C SER A 19 -12.59 -13.44 -13.16
N LYS A 20 -12.73 -14.69 -13.61
CA LYS A 20 -13.18 -15.00 -14.99
C LYS A 20 -14.49 -14.31 -15.34
N ASP A 21 -15.44 -14.26 -14.40
CA ASP A 21 -16.76 -13.65 -14.62
C ASP A 21 -16.65 -12.12 -14.77
N ALA A 22 -15.72 -11.48 -14.04
CA ALA A 22 -15.45 -10.06 -14.22
C ALA A 22 -14.85 -9.75 -15.60
N PHE A 23 -13.97 -10.62 -16.12
CA PHE A 23 -13.47 -10.48 -17.49
C PHE A 23 -14.54 -10.76 -18.55
N GLN A 24 -15.45 -11.70 -18.29
CA GLN A 24 -16.58 -11.93 -19.18
C GLN A 24 -17.48 -10.70 -19.24
N TYR A 25 -17.79 -10.10 -18.09
CA TYR A 25 -18.53 -8.84 -18.03
C TYR A 25 -17.85 -7.70 -18.79
N LEU A 26 -16.52 -7.57 -18.67
CA LEU A 26 -15.75 -6.60 -19.44
C LEU A 26 -15.87 -6.86 -20.95
N TYR A 27 -15.71 -8.11 -21.37
CA TYR A 27 -15.83 -8.50 -22.78
C TYR A 27 -17.21 -8.14 -23.32
N ASP A 28 -18.28 -8.58 -22.62
CA ASP A 28 -19.66 -8.35 -23.04
C ASP A 28 -19.94 -6.86 -23.24
N LYS A 29 -19.46 -6.02 -22.31
CA LYS A 29 -19.64 -4.55 -22.38
C LYS A 29 -18.83 -3.91 -23.50
N LEU A 30 -17.62 -4.37 -23.76
CA LEU A 30 -16.79 -3.84 -24.86
C LEU A 30 -17.28 -4.31 -26.24
N THR A 31 -18.03 -5.41 -26.30
CA THR A 31 -18.65 -5.92 -27.53
C THR A 31 -20.09 -5.45 -27.76
N ASP A 32 -20.66 -4.70 -26.82
CA ASP A 32 -22.01 -4.13 -26.94
C ASP A 32 -22.08 -3.17 -28.14
N GLU A 33 -23.14 -3.28 -28.96
CA GLU A 33 -23.34 -2.41 -30.13
C GLU A 33 -23.45 -0.92 -29.77
N ASN A 34 -23.81 -0.63 -28.52
CA ASN A 34 -23.89 0.72 -27.97
C ASN A 34 -22.53 1.26 -27.52
N PHE A 35 -21.55 0.40 -27.29
CA PHE A 35 -20.20 0.80 -26.87
C PHE A 35 -19.39 1.30 -28.08
N LYS A 36 -19.69 2.53 -28.52
CA LYS A 36 -19.08 3.15 -29.70
C LYS A 36 -17.88 4.02 -29.32
N ARG A 37 -16.71 3.65 -29.83
CA ARG A 37 -15.47 4.45 -29.71
C ARG A 37 -14.81 4.60 -31.07
N ARG A 38 -14.21 5.77 -31.31
CA ARG A 38 -13.58 6.10 -32.60
C ARG A 38 -12.43 5.17 -32.98
N TYR A 39 -11.79 4.56 -31.99
CA TYR A 39 -10.64 3.67 -32.16
C TYR A 39 -11.03 2.18 -32.32
N ILE A 40 -12.32 1.83 -32.18
CA ILE A 40 -12.83 0.48 -32.43
C ILE A 40 -13.13 0.36 -33.92
N ILE A 41 -12.15 -0.15 -34.67
CA ILE A 41 -12.23 -0.37 -36.11
C ILE A 41 -12.01 -1.86 -36.36
N LYS A 42 -12.88 -2.50 -37.16
CA LYS A 42 -12.91 -3.95 -37.39
C LYS A 42 -11.55 -4.58 -37.72
N ASP A 43 -10.67 -3.83 -38.40
CA ASP A 43 -9.39 -4.35 -38.89
C ASP A 43 -8.16 -3.85 -38.11
N LYS A 44 -8.35 -3.20 -36.94
CA LYS A 44 -7.25 -2.66 -36.13
C LYS A 44 -7.38 -3.00 -34.64
N PRO A 45 -7.20 -4.28 -34.25
CA PRO A 45 -7.33 -4.72 -32.86
C PRO A 45 -6.34 -4.03 -31.91
N ILE A 46 -5.12 -3.69 -32.38
CA ILE A 46 -4.13 -2.95 -31.59
C ILE A 46 -4.64 -1.55 -31.22
N ASN A 47 -5.36 -0.88 -32.12
CA ASN A 47 -5.92 0.44 -31.86
C ASN A 47 -7.06 0.36 -30.84
N ALA A 48 -7.85 -0.72 -30.88
CA ALA A 48 -8.89 -0.96 -29.89
C ALA A 48 -8.30 -1.15 -28.49
N VAL A 49 -7.27 -1.98 -28.36
CA VAL A 49 -6.59 -2.23 -27.07
C VAL A 49 -5.92 -0.97 -26.54
N THR A 50 -5.15 -0.27 -27.37
CA THR A 50 -4.46 0.96 -26.96
C THR A 50 -5.43 2.10 -26.64
N GLY A 51 -6.55 2.21 -27.37
CA GLY A 51 -7.62 3.16 -27.10
C GLY A 51 -8.32 2.89 -25.77
N ILE A 52 -8.62 1.63 -25.44
CA ILE A 52 -9.20 1.27 -24.14
C ILE A 52 -8.22 1.59 -23.01
N ILE A 53 -6.93 1.26 -23.17
CA ILE A 53 -5.91 1.63 -22.18
C ILE A 53 -5.85 3.15 -22.01
N TRP A 54 -5.92 3.91 -23.09
CA TRP A 54 -5.97 5.37 -23.04
C TRP A 54 -7.19 5.87 -22.25
N ASP A 55 -8.39 5.38 -22.56
CA ASP A 55 -9.63 5.75 -21.87
C ASP A 55 -9.57 5.44 -20.35
N ILE A 56 -8.96 4.32 -19.98
CA ILE A 56 -8.69 3.97 -18.58
C ILE A 56 -7.77 5.03 -17.93
N THR A 57 -6.68 5.43 -18.60
CA THR A 57 -5.77 6.44 -18.04
C THR A 57 -6.43 7.81 -17.89
N GLN A 58 -7.32 8.17 -18.83
CA GLN A 58 -8.09 9.40 -18.77
C GLN A 58 -9.23 9.34 -17.75
N GLY A 59 -9.67 8.14 -17.36
CA GLY A 59 -10.76 7.94 -16.41
C GLY A 59 -12.10 8.23 -17.08
N GLU A 60 -12.28 7.76 -18.31
CA GLU A 60 -13.53 7.90 -19.04
C GLU A 60 -14.70 7.32 -18.21
N PRO A 61 -15.83 8.05 -18.07
CA PRO A 61 -16.88 7.68 -17.12
C PRO A 61 -17.46 6.28 -17.34
N GLU A 62 -17.74 5.94 -18.59
CA GLU A 62 -18.34 4.66 -18.99
C GLU A 62 -17.41 3.47 -18.69
N ILE A 63 -16.12 3.62 -18.99
CA ILE A 63 -15.10 2.62 -18.64
C ILE A 63 -14.97 2.51 -17.12
N THR A 64 -14.95 3.64 -16.42
CA THR A 64 -14.86 3.68 -14.95
C THR A 64 -16.04 2.97 -14.29
N GLU A 65 -17.24 3.07 -14.86
CA GLU A 65 -18.44 2.37 -14.39
C GLU A 65 -18.37 0.85 -14.62
N ILE A 66 -17.87 0.42 -15.78
CA ILE A 66 -17.62 -0.99 -16.07
C ILE A 66 -16.65 -1.56 -15.04
N ILE A 67 -15.55 -0.85 -14.78
CA ILE A 67 -14.52 -1.24 -13.80
C ILE A 67 -15.11 -1.31 -12.39
N SER A 68 -15.87 -0.30 -11.97
CA SER A 68 -16.54 -0.28 -10.66
C SER A 68 -17.50 -1.46 -10.48
N THR A 69 -18.12 -1.92 -11.57
CA THR A 69 -19.00 -3.09 -11.54
C THR A 69 -18.20 -4.39 -11.46
N MET A 70 -17.11 -4.50 -12.23
CA MET A 70 -16.16 -5.61 -12.10
C MET A 70 -15.59 -5.69 -10.68
N ASP A 71 -15.23 -4.55 -10.09
CA ASP A 71 -14.76 -4.45 -8.71
C ASP A 71 -15.80 -5.02 -7.74
N LYS A 72 -17.08 -4.62 -7.87
CA LYS A 72 -18.17 -5.15 -7.05
C LYS A 72 -18.35 -6.66 -7.21
N MET A 73 -18.23 -7.20 -8.42
CA MET A 73 -18.38 -8.64 -8.70
C MET A 73 -17.35 -9.49 -7.94
N VAL A 74 -16.15 -8.96 -7.76
CA VAL A 74 -15.06 -9.64 -7.03
C VAL A 74 -15.02 -9.21 -5.54
N GLY A 75 -15.97 -8.36 -5.10
CA GLY A 75 -15.99 -7.83 -3.74
C GLY A 75 -14.86 -6.82 -3.45
N ILE A 76 -14.24 -6.27 -4.49
CA ILE A 76 -13.30 -5.14 -4.41
C ILE A 76 -14.12 -3.88 -4.07
N ARG A 77 -14.20 -3.54 -2.79
CA ARG A 77 -14.92 -2.34 -2.32
C ARG A 77 -14.07 -1.08 -2.51
N SER A 78 -14.07 -0.46 -3.69
CA SER A 78 -13.41 0.83 -4.00
C SER A 78 -11.89 0.88 -3.75
N GLU A 79 -11.18 1.75 -4.48
CA GLU A 79 -9.74 2.09 -4.41
C GLU A 79 -9.07 2.12 -3.02
N LYS A 80 -9.84 2.29 -1.94
CA LYS A 80 -9.33 2.39 -0.56
C LYS A 80 -9.22 1.05 0.18
N THR A 81 -9.76 -0.04 -0.34
CA THR A 81 -9.74 -1.31 0.39
C THR A 81 -8.50 -2.12 0.02
N ARG A 82 -7.44 -1.98 0.82
CA ARG A 82 -6.25 -2.85 0.74
C ARG A 82 -6.67 -4.32 0.69
N SER A 83 -6.06 -5.09 -0.21
CA SER A 83 -6.36 -6.51 -0.36
C SER A 83 -6.07 -7.26 0.96
N ARG A 84 -6.71 -8.42 1.17
CA ARG A 84 -6.44 -9.23 2.38
C ARG A 84 -4.94 -9.56 2.48
N LEU A 85 -4.32 -9.94 1.37
CA LEU A 85 -2.89 -10.23 1.30
C LEU A 85 -2.05 -9.00 1.64
N GLU A 86 -2.38 -7.84 1.07
CA GLU A 86 -1.69 -6.58 1.36
C GLU A 86 -1.75 -6.22 2.85
N LYS A 87 -2.91 -6.37 3.48
CA LYS A 87 -3.08 -6.15 4.93
C LYS A 87 -2.24 -7.14 5.76
N ILE A 88 -2.21 -8.41 5.36
CA ILE A 88 -1.39 -9.44 6.02
C ILE A 88 0.09 -9.07 5.92
N VAL A 89 0.56 -8.66 4.73
CA VAL A 89 1.95 -8.25 4.49
C VAL A 89 2.31 -7.00 5.29
N ASP A 90 1.47 -5.96 5.29
CA ASP A 90 1.70 -4.73 6.05
C ASP A 90 1.76 -5.01 7.57
N THR A 91 0.83 -5.80 8.10
CA THR A 91 0.83 -6.20 9.51
C THR A 91 2.05 -7.05 9.86
N TRP A 92 2.42 -7.99 9.00
CA TRP A 92 3.63 -8.80 9.22
C TRP A 92 4.88 -7.92 9.24
N LEU A 93 5.00 -6.98 8.31
CA LEU A 93 6.12 -6.04 8.25
C LEU A 93 6.19 -5.17 9.52
N LYS A 94 5.07 -4.64 10.00
CA LYS A 94 5.03 -3.88 11.26
C LYS A 94 5.58 -4.71 12.42
N LYS A 95 5.13 -5.95 12.57
CA LYS A 95 5.65 -6.87 13.62
C LYS A 95 7.14 -7.18 13.43
N ALA A 96 7.56 -7.46 12.20
CA ALA A 96 8.96 -7.75 11.89
C ALA A 96 9.88 -6.55 12.17
N TYR A 97 9.42 -5.33 11.90
CA TYR A 97 10.15 -4.10 12.22
C TYR A 97 10.22 -3.83 13.73
N ASN A 98 9.15 -4.11 14.49
CA ASN A 98 9.23 -4.06 15.95
C ASN A 98 10.34 -4.99 16.48
N LEU A 99 10.37 -6.24 16.01
CA LEU A 99 11.41 -7.20 16.38
C LEU A 99 12.80 -6.77 15.89
N LYS A 100 12.89 -6.11 14.73
CA LYS A 100 14.15 -5.58 14.20
C LYS A 100 14.72 -4.50 15.11
N LEU A 101 13.88 -3.56 15.53
CA LEU A 101 14.27 -2.44 16.38
C LEU A 101 14.59 -2.91 17.80
N GLN A 102 13.87 -3.90 18.33
CA GLN A 102 14.12 -4.43 19.68
C GLN A 102 15.30 -5.41 19.76
N LYS A 103 15.51 -6.26 18.75
CA LYS A 103 16.39 -7.44 18.84
C LYS A 103 17.28 -7.66 17.61
N GLY A 104 17.33 -6.72 16.67
CA GLY A 104 18.13 -6.86 15.44
C GLY A 104 17.61 -7.89 14.44
N TYR A 105 16.33 -8.28 14.52
CA TYR A 105 15.71 -9.24 13.60
C TYR A 105 15.91 -8.90 12.11
N VAL A 106 16.20 -9.92 11.30
CA VAL A 106 16.42 -9.79 9.85
C VAL A 106 15.10 -9.91 9.10
N ILE A 107 14.74 -8.85 8.38
CA ILE A 107 13.55 -8.80 7.54
C ILE A 107 13.89 -9.29 6.13
N HIS A 108 13.38 -10.47 5.75
CA HIS A 108 13.66 -11.08 4.46
C HIS A 108 12.40 -11.63 3.78
N ARG A 109 12.37 -11.57 2.43
CA ARG A 109 11.24 -12.05 1.61
C ARG A 109 10.87 -13.50 1.91
N SER A 110 11.87 -14.37 2.06
CA SER A 110 11.63 -15.80 2.32
C SER A 110 10.88 -16.06 3.62
N PHE A 111 11.10 -15.25 4.67
CA PHE A 111 10.37 -15.39 5.94
C PHE A 111 8.92 -14.95 5.81
N LEU A 112 8.66 -13.89 5.05
CA LEU A 112 7.29 -13.51 4.71
C LEU A 112 6.60 -14.64 3.92
N LEU A 113 7.26 -15.20 2.90
CA LEU A 113 6.64 -16.25 2.09
C LEU A 113 6.33 -17.51 2.90
N LYS A 114 7.20 -17.91 3.84
CA LYS A 114 6.92 -18.98 4.81
C LYS A 114 5.67 -18.67 5.63
N PHE A 115 5.53 -17.43 6.12
CA PHE A 115 4.36 -17.00 6.88
C PHE A 115 3.07 -16.94 6.03
N VAL A 116 3.15 -16.46 4.79
CA VAL A 116 1.96 -16.42 3.91
C VAL A 116 1.49 -17.84 3.57
N LYS A 117 2.41 -18.79 3.39
CA LYS A 117 2.10 -20.22 3.19
C LYS A 117 1.35 -20.85 4.36
N THR A 118 1.57 -20.39 5.60
CA THR A 118 0.81 -20.91 6.75
C THR A 118 -0.61 -20.35 6.85
N ILE A 119 -0.95 -19.33 6.07
CA ILE A 119 -2.27 -18.66 6.10
C ILE A 119 -3.15 -19.10 4.93
N TYR A 120 -2.56 -19.28 3.75
CA TYR A 120 -3.28 -19.63 2.53
C TYR A 120 -3.14 -21.13 2.24
N GLU A 121 -4.24 -21.88 2.36
CA GLU A 121 -4.30 -23.30 2.04
C GLU A 121 -3.96 -23.57 0.56
N ASN A 122 -4.49 -22.72 -0.35
CA ASN A 122 -4.22 -22.79 -1.79
C ASN A 122 -3.09 -21.84 -2.21
N TYR A 123 -1.95 -21.88 -1.51
CA TYR A 123 -0.80 -21.04 -1.85
C TYR A 123 -0.24 -21.39 -3.25
N ASP A 124 -0.32 -20.44 -4.18
CA ASP A 124 0.15 -20.60 -5.55
C ASP A 124 1.21 -19.54 -5.95
N GLU A 125 1.66 -19.60 -7.21
CA GLU A 125 2.67 -18.67 -7.73
C GLU A 125 2.14 -17.23 -7.85
N ASN A 126 0.82 -17.03 -8.01
CA ASN A 126 0.22 -15.70 -8.07
C ASN A 126 0.24 -15.02 -6.70
N ILE A 127 -0.14 -15.74 -5.64
CA ILE A 127 -0.07 -15.28 -4.24
C ILE A 127 1.37 -14.96 -3.87
N LYS A 128 2.31 -15.82 -4.29
CA LYS A 128 3.75 -15.57 -4.07
C LYS A 128 4.21 -14.26 -4.71
N ARG A 129 3.91 -14.03 -5.99
CA ARG A 129 4.29 -12.79 -6.70
C ARG A 129 3.67 -11.56 -6.07
N ALA A 130 2.37 -11.62 -5.74
CA ALA A 130 1.67 -10.52 -5.09
C ALA A 130 2.24 -10.21 -3.69
N ALA A 131 2.57 -11.24 -2.90
CA ALA A 131 3.19 -11.08 -1.59
C ALA A 131 4.56 -10.41 -1.68
N ILE A 132 5.39 -10.78 -2.67
CA ILE A 132 6.70 -10.15 -2.91
C ILE A 132 6.51 -8.69 -3.32
N TYR A 133 5.59 -8.41 -4.25
CA TYR A 133 5.30 -7.04 -4.68
C TYR A 133 4.91 -6.13 -3.51
N HIS A 134 3.94 -6.56 -2.69
CA HIS A 134 3.54 -5.80 -1.50
C HIS A 134 4.69 -5.68 -0.50
N PHE A 135 5.48 -6.73 -0.29
CA PHE A 135 6.63 -6.68 0.60
C PHE A 135 7.60 -5.59 0.18
N ASP A 136 8.01 -5.56 -1.09
CA ASP A 136 9.00 -4.60 -1.57
C ASP A 136 8.48 -3.16 -1.44
N LYS A 137 7.23 -2.93 -1.88
CA LYS A 137 6.55 -1.64 -1.77
C LYS A 137 6.56 -1.10 -0.33
N TYR A 138 6.13 -1.90 0.64
CA TYR A 138 6.01 -1.46 2.02
C TYR A 138 7.35 -1.47 2.77
N ASN A 139 8.24 -2.42 2.48
CA ASN A 139 9.55 -2.50 3.10
C ASN A 139 10.40 -1.27 2.76
N ASP A 140 10.42 -0.85 1.50
CA ASP A 140 11.18 0.34 1.09
C ASP A 140 10.59 1.63 1.66
N LYS A 141 9.26 1.72 1.76
CA LYS A 141 8.59 2.82 2.48
C LYS A 141 9.03 2.86 3.94
N ASN A 142 9.09 1.72 4.62
CA ASN A 142 9.47 1.63 6.04
C ASN A 142 10.95 1.94 6.27
N LYS A 143 11.87 1.45 5.41
CA LYS A 143 13.29 1.85 5.45
C LYS A 143 13.47 3.37 5.35
N LYS A 144 12.73 4.02 4.45
CA LYS A 144 12.75 5.49 4.29
C LYS A 144 12.18 6.20 5.52
N LYS A 145 11.18 5.64 6.21
CA LYS A 145 10.65 6.18 7.47
C LYS A 145 11.70 6.12 8.59
N ILE A 146 12.34 4.97 8.78
CA ILE A 146 13.41 4.80 9.78
C ILE A 146 14.56 5.78 9.54
N LYS A 147 15.06 5.85 8.30
CA LYS A 147 16.14 6.75 7.94
C LYS A 147 15.80 8.22 8.22
N ARG A 148 14.53 8.61 8.11
CA ARG A 148 14.07 9.97 8.46
C ARG A 148 14.04 10.21 9.96
N ALA A 149 13.66 9.21 10.77
CA ALA A 149 13.71 9.31 12.23
C ALA A 149 15.15 9.55 12.71
N TYR A 150 16.09 8.69 12.30
CA TYR A 150 17.49 8.79 12.74
C TYR A 150 18.24 10.04 12.25
N LYS A 151 17.74 10.69 11.19
CA LYS A 151 18.30 11.95 10.68
C LYS A 151 17.63 13.19 11.25
N ASN A 152 16.57 13.03 12.04
CA ASN A 152 15.84 14.16 12.58
C ASN A 152 16.60 14.73 13.79
N ILE A 153 17.02 15.99 13.68
CA ILE A 153 17.82 16.67 14.70
C ILE A 153 17.12 16.66 16.04
N ARG A 154 15.83 17.06 16.10
CA ARG A 154 15.08 17.10 17.35
C ARG A 154 14.92 15.74 18.02
N LEU A 155 14.76 14.66 17.25
CA LEU A 155 14.72 13.31 17.82
C LEU A 155 16.08 12.88 18.38
N ASN A 156 17.18 13.30 17.75
CA ASN A 156 18.52 13.09 18.29
C ASN A 156 18.73 13.91 19.57
N ASP A 157 18.34 15.20 19.58
CA ASP A 157 18.41 16.04 20.78
C ASP A 157 17.54 15.48 21.93
N LEU A 158 16.39 14.90 21.60
CA LEU A 158 15.53 14.23 22.59
C LEU A 158 16.19 12.96 23.13
N GLN A 159 16.83 12.16 22.27
CA GLN A 159 17.58 10.98 22.66
C GLN A 159 18.77 11.33 23.57
N GLU A 160 19.45 12.45 23.33
CA GLU A 160 20.55 12.93 24.18
C GLU A 160 20.06 13.41 25.55
N ARG A 161 18.90 14.07 25.60
CA ARG A 161 18.28 14.51 26.87
C ARG A 161 17.80 13.37 27.75
N TYR A 162 17.42 12.24 27.15
CA TYR A 162 16.85 11.08 27.85
C TYR A 162 17.54 9.79 27.40
N PRO A 163 18.82 9.59 27.76
CA PRO A 163 19.65 8.48 27.27
C PRO A 163 19.19 7.09 27.72
N GLU A 164 18.40 7.00 28.79
CA GLU A 164 17.82 5.76 29.32
C GLU A 164 16.73 5.15 28.42
N PHE A 165 16.11 5.95 27.55
CA PHE A 165 15.06 5.49 26.65
C PHE A 165 15.59 5.28 25.24
N ASN A 166 15.08 4.25 24.55
CA ASN A 166 15.34 4.07 23.12
C ASN A 166 14.35 4.88 22.26
N ILE A 167 14.52 6.19 22.26
CA ILE A 167 13.63 7.16 21.62
C ILE A 167 13.65 7.04 20.11
N LEU A 168 14.85 6.92 19.52
CA LEU A 168 15.00 6.86 18.07
C LEU A 168 14.25 5.66 17.46
N ASP A 169 14.42 4.49 18.06
CA ASP A 169 13.72 3.29 17.58
C ASP A 169 12.24 3.32 17.88
N ALA A 170 11.84 3.83 19.05
CA ALA A 170 10.43 4.00 19.41
C ALA A 170 9.71 4.91 18.40
N TYR A 171 10.29 6.07 18.08
CA TYR A 171 9.70 6.99 17.10
C TYR A 171 9.72 6.40 15.69
N ALA A 172 10.80 5.73 15.31
CA ALA A 172 10.87 5.04 14.01
C ALA A 172 9.75 4.00 13.86
N TYR A 173 9.45 3.24 14.92
CA TYR A 173 8.32 2.32 14.94
C TYR A 173 6.96 3.03 14.85
N ALA A 174 6.81 4.16 15.55
CA ALA A 174 5.62 5.01 15.50
C ALA A 174 5.34 5.55 14.09
N LEU A 175 6.39 5.90 13.33
CA LEU A 175 6.27 6.26 11.90
C LEU A 175 5.83 5.08 11.05
N ILE A 176 6.37 3.87 11.28
CA ILE A 176 6.04 2.65 10.54
C ILE A 176 4.56 2.31 10.73
N THR A 177 4.08 2.37 11.96
CA THR A 177 2.68 2.12 12.33
C THR A 177 1.73 3.25 11.94
N GLU A 178 2.27 4.36 11.43
CA GLU A 178 1.52 5.55 11.00
C GLU A 178 0.76 6.23 12.15
N LYS A 179 1.22 6.01 13.39
CA LYS A 179 0.69 6.66 14.60
C LYS A 179 1.23 8.08 14.77
N PHE A 180 2.47 8.31 14.38
CA PHE A 180 3.10 9.63 14.34
C PHE A 180 3.63 9.93 12.93
N LYS A 181 3.90 11.20 12.65
CA LYS A 181 4.60 11.69 11.45
C LYS A 181 5.78 12.57 11.87
N ILE A 182 6.61 12.98 10.91
CA ILE A 182 7.62 14.01 11.14
C ILE A 182 6.93 15.37 10.97
N LYS A 183 6.14 15.73 11.97
CA LYS A 183 5.46 17.03 12.09
C LYS A 183 5.74 17.57 13.49
N GLU A 184 5.71 18.88 13.62
CA GLU A 184 6.01 19.55 14.87
C GLU A 184 5.10 19.10 16.01
N ASP A 185 3.79 19.09 15.79
CA ASP A 185 2.80 18.65 16.80
C ASP A 185 3.06 17.21 17.26
N ASP A 186 3.32 16.30 16.32
CA ASP A 186 3.60 14.88 16.60
C ASP A 186 4.91 14.71 17.41
N LEU A 187 5.92 15.55 17.15
CA LEU A 187 7.18 15.54 17.89
C LEU A 187 7.00 16.06 19.32
N ILE A 188 6.24 17.14 19.48
CA ILE A 188 5.90 17.71 20.79
C ILE A 188 5.09 16.70 21.61
N GLU A 189 4.08 16.08 21.00
CA GLU A 189 3.27 15.05 21.67
C GLU A 189 4.13 13.88 22.14
N PHE A 190 5.04 13.39 21.31
CA PHE A 190 5.95 12.33 21.70
C PHE A 190 6.93 12.75 22.82
N GLU A 191 7.48 13.95 22.75
CA GLU A 191 8.32 14.52 23.81
C GLU A 191 7.57 14.60 25.16
N ASN A 192 6.30 14.99 25.14
CA ASN A 192 5.47 15.00 26.35
C ASN A 192 5.22 13.59 26.90
N ILE A 193 5.04 12.58 26.04
CA ILE A 193 4.91 11.18 26.47
C ILE A 193 6.19 10.73 27.18
N ILE A 194 7.37 11.04 26.64
CA ILE A 194 8.65 10.70 27.29
C ILE A 194 8.79 11.42 28.63
N ALA A 195 8.45 12.71 28.70
CA ALA A 195 8.50 13.47 29.95
C ALA A 195 7.58 12.87 31.04
N LEU A 196 6.39 12.40 30.67
CA LEU A 196 5.48 11.69 31.58
C LEU A 196 6.06 10.36 32.04
N LEU A 197 6.67 9.58 31.14
CA LEU A 197 7.30 8.30 31.50
C LEU A 197 8.51 8.47 32.42
N ASN A 198 9.21 9.60 32.32
CA ASN A 198 10.32 9.94 33.21
C ASN A 198 9.87 10.62 34.51
N SER A 199 8.59 10.97 34.63
CA SER A 199 8.07 11.61 35.84
C SER A 199 7.91 10.56 36.95
N PRO A 200 8.31 10.87 38.20
CA PRO A 200 8.14 9.94 39.31
C PRO A 200 6.64 9.65 39.55
N ASN A 201 6.29 8.37 39.66
CA ASN A 201 4.98 7.96 40.15
C ASN A 201 4.87 8.37 41.62
N LYS A 202 3.96 9.30 41.92
CA LYS A 202 3.62 9.68 43.30
C LYS A 202 2.82 8.58 43.99
#